data_AF-A0A916SHU9-F1
#
_entry.id   AF-A0A916SHU9-F1
#
_cell.length_a   1.000
_cell.length_b   1.000
_cell.length_c   1.000
_cell.angle_alpha   90.00
_cell.angle_beta   90.00
_cell.angle_gamma   90.00
#
_symmetry.space_group_name_H-M   'P 1'
#
loop_
_entity.id
_entity.type
_entity.pdbx_description
1 polymer ?
#
loop_
_entity_poly.entity_id
_entity_poly.type
_entity_poly.pdbx_seq_one_letter_code
_entity_poly.pdbx_strand_id
1 'polypeptide(L)'
;MPDSASFRVPDAAPPAPASPVNPQKDRKGLSRVWHALGYSVAGLHAGWHETAFRQEAVASLVLLPAAFWLGRSWVETVLLAGSVILVMIIELLNTGIETAIDRIGPEWHDLSKRAKDMGSAAVLLSLLLCAGTWALALFHRLVA
;
A
#
# COMPACT_ATOMS: atom_id res chain seq x y z
N MET A 1 33.45 32.61 -58.11
CA MET A 1 33.16 31.78 -56.93
C MET A 1 33.21 32.68 -55.71
N PRO A 2 32.11 32.90 -54.96
CA PRO A 2 32.17 33.61 -53.70
C PRO A 2 32.35 32.63 -52.52
N ASP A 3 32.95 33.19 -51.48
CA ASP A 3 33.55 32.60 -50.29
C ASP A 3 32.58 31.82 -49.40
N SER A 4 32.99 30.66 -48.89
CA SER A 4 32.22 29.85 -47.94
C SER A 4 32.37 30.40 -46.53
N ALA A 5 31.55 31.39 -46.19
CA ALA A 5 31.41 31.89 -44.83
C ALA A 5 30.96 30.74 -43.90
N SER A 6 31.81 30.40 -42.93
CA SER A 6 31.59 29.38 -41.92
C SER A 6 30.48 29.81 -40.95
N PHE A 7 29.31 29.20 -41.10
CA PHE A 7 28.22 29.31 -40.14
C PHE A 7 28.64 28.63 -38.82
N ARG A 8 29.03 29.42 -37.82
CA ARG A 8 29.36 28.94 -36.48
C ARG A 8 28.06 28.89 -35.66
N VAL A 9 27.58 27.69 -35.35
CA VAL A 9 26.47 27.49 -34.42
C VAL A 9 26.90 28.02 -33.04
N PRO A 10 26.13 28.89 -32.38
CA PRO A 10 26.44 29.32 -31.02
C PRO A 10 26.45 28.10 -30.08
N ASP A 11 27.49 27.94 -29.28
CA ASP A 11 27.56 26.89 -28.28
C ASP A 11 26.34 27.00 -27.35
N ALA A 12 25.45 26.00 -27.41
CA ALA A 12 24.29 25.94 -26.56
C ALA A 12 24.74 25.90 -25.10
N ALA A 13 24.19 26.79 -24.27
CA ALA A 13 24.45 26.81 -22.84
C ALA A 13 24.19 25.41 -22.23
N PRO A 14 25.02 24.96 -21.28
CA PRO A 14 24.83 23.64 -20.67
C PRO A 14 23.43 23.55 -20.04
N PRO A 15 22.75 22.40 -20.16
CA PRO A 15 21.42 22.21 -19.61
C PRO A 15 21.43 22.43 -18.09
N ALA A 16 20.41 23.13 -17.59
CA ALA A 16 20.22 23.35 -16.16
C ALA A 16 20.22 22.02 -15.39
N PRO A 17 20.75 21.96 -14.16
CA PRO A 17 20.80 20.72 -13.39
C PRO A 17 19.38 20.16 -13.24
N ALA A 18 19.21 18.90 -13.65
CA ALA A 18 17.94 18.19 -13.55
C ALA A 18 17.46 18.18 -12.09
N SER A 19 16.23 18.63 -11.86
CA SER A 19 15.58 18.53 -10.54
C SER A 19 15.66 17.06 -10.06
N PRO A 20 16.00 16.79 -8.79
CA PRO A 20 16.20 15.44 -8.33
C PRO A 20 14.92 14.62 -8.51
N VAL A 21 15.00 13.59 -9.35
CA VAL A 21 13.90 12.67 -9.71
C VAL A 21 13.31 11.96 -8.48
N ASN A 22 14.01 11.98 -7.34
CA ASN A 22 13.51 11.48 -6.07
C ASN A 22 14.02 12.35 -4.89
N PRO A 23 13.23 13.31 -4.37
CA PRO A 23 13.59 14.18 -3.23
C PRO A 23 13.79 13.44 -1.90
N GLN A 24 13.52 12.13 -1.86
CA GLN A 24 13.59 11.31 -0.65
C GLN A 24 14.96 10.63 -0.48
N LYS A 25 15.77 10.54 -1.55
CA LYS A 25 17.03 9.77 -1.54
C LYS A 25 18.15 10.43 -0.70
N ASP A 26 18.07 11.75 -0.46
CA ASP A 26 19.12 12.52 0.23
C ASP A 26 18.92 12.70 1.76
N ARG A 27 17.88 12.08 2.35
CA ARG A 27 17.51 12.32 3.76
C ARG A 27 18.11 11.27 4.72
N LYS A 28 18.83 11.73 5.76
CA LYS A 28 19.49 10.89 6.78
C LYS A 28 18.84 11.02 8.16
N GLY A 29 19.00 9.98 9.00
CA GLY A 29 18.68 10.00 10.44
C GLY A 29 17.19 10.05 10.80
N LEU A 30 16.87 10.63 11.96
CA LEU A 30 15.51 10.76 12.54
C LEU A 30 14.53 11.50 11.62
N SER A 31 15.03 12.45 10.82
CA SER A 31 14.24 13.15 9.80
C SER A 31 13.61 12.17 8.80
N ARG A 32 14.31 11.10 8.42
CA ARG A 32 13.78 10.07 7.51
C ARG A 32 12.64 9.28 8.15
N VAL A 33 12.75 8.95 9.44
CA VAL A 33 11.71 8.21 10.18
C VAL A 33 10.44 9.06 10.32
N TRP A 34 10.58 10.33 10.69
CA TRP A 34 9.43 11.24 10.80
C TRP A 34 8.71 11.41 9.46
N HIS A 35 9.45 11.59 8.37
CA HIS A 35 8.86 11.65 7.03
C HIS A 35 8.23 10.31 6.60
N ALA A 36 8.84 9.18 6.94
CA ALA A 36 8.26 7.86 6.67
C ALA A 36 6.91 7.69 7.39
N LEU A 37 6.81 8.11 8.66
CA LEU A 37 5.53 8.15 9.39
C LEU A 37 4.51 9.06 8.69
N GLY A 38 4.93 10.24 8.24
CA GLY A 38 4.08 11.14 7.46
C GLY A 38 3.56 10.50 6.16
N TYR A 39 4.42 9.75 5.44
CA TYR A 39 4.01 9.00 4.26
C TYR A 39 3.07 7.84 4.59
N SER A 40 3.28 7.14 5.71
CA SER A 40 2.36 6.10 6.19
C SER A 40 0.97 6.66 6.49
N VAL A 41 0.89 7.80 7.18
CA VAL A 41 -0.39 8.48 7.46
C VAL A 41 -1.06 8.95 6.17
N ALA A 42 -0.28 9.51 5.24
CA ALA A 42 -0.80 9.89 3.92
C ALA A 42 -1.34 8.69 3.13
N GLY A 43 -0.67 7.53 3.21
CA GLY A 43 -1.14 6.28 2.60
C GLY A 43 -2.45 5.76 3.21
N LEU A 44 -2.57 5.78 4.53
CA LEU A 44 -3.82 5.42 5.23
C LEU A 44 -4.97 6.38 4.86
N HIS A 45 -4.68 7.68 4.76
CA HIS A 45 -5.65 8.68 4.34
C HIS A 45 -6.06 8.49 2.87
N ALA A 46 -5.13 8.13 1.98
CA ALA A 46 -5.46 7.81 0.60
C ALA A 46 -6.40 6.59 0.55
N GLY A 47 -6.07 5.51 1.26
CA GLY A 47 -6.92 4.31 1.35
C GLY A 47 -8.32 4.59 1.89
N TRP A 48 -8.50 5.55 2.80
CA TRP A 48 -9.82 5.88 3.37
C TRP A 48 -10.89 6.31 2.34
N HIS A 49 -10.46 6.79 1.18
CA HIS A 49 -11.37 7.15 0.08
C HIS A 49 -11.97 5.91 -0.58
N GLU A 50 -11.30 4.76 -0.50
CA GLU A 50 -11.81 3.49 -1.00
C GLU A 50 -12.86 2.91 -0.05
N THR A 51 -13.99 2.48 -0.62
CA THR A 51 -15.12 1.98 0.17
C THR A 51 -14.79 0.65 0.84
N ALA A 52 -14.07 -0.24 0.14
CA ALA A 52 -13.63 -1.52 0.69
C ALA A 52 -12.68 -1.32 1.88
N PHE A 53 -11.61 -0.55 1.68
CA PHE A 53 -10.69 -0.19 2.77
C PHE A 53 -11.40 0.46 3.97
N ARG A 54 -12.36 1.35 3.77
CA ARG A 54 -13.11 1.97 4.88
C ARG A 54 -13.93 0.94 5.66
N GLN A 55 -14.53 -0.04 5.00
CA GLN A 55 -15.27 -1.12 5.66
C GLN A 55 -14.32 -1.98 6.51
N GLU A 56 -13.19 -2.38 5.95
CA GLU A 56 -12.18 -3.17 6.66
C GLU A 56 -11.55 -2.40 7.81
N ALA A 57 -11.27 -1.11 7.62
CA ALA A 57 -10.77 -0.23 8.68
C ALA A 57 -11.77 -0.13 9.84
N VAL A 58 -13.05 0.09 9.58
CA VAL A 58 -14.09 0.12 10.61
C VAL A 58 -14.20 -1.25 11.31
N ALA A 59 -14.15 -2.36 10.56
CA ALA A 59 -14.13 -3.69 11.15
C ALA A 59 -12.91 -3.89 12.06
N SER A 60 -11.72 -3.44 11.64
CA SER A 60 -10.49 -3.56 12.41
C SER A 60 -10.54 -2.76 13.72
N LEU A 61 -11.20 -1.59 13.75
CA LEU A 61 -11.40 -0.82 14.98
C LEU A 61 -12.22 -1.58 16.03
N VAL A 62 -13.06 -2.52 15.62
CA VAL A 62 -13.83 -3.40 16.51
C VAL A 62 -13.07 -4.68 16.84
N LEU A 63 -12.50 -5.32 15.81
CA LEU A 63 -11.84 -6.61 15.95
C LEU A 63 -10.51 -6.52 16.71
N LEU A 64 -9.74 -5.44 16.59
CA LEU A 64 -8.47 -5.30 17.31
C LEU A 64 -8.67 -5.25 18.84
N PRO A 65 -9.57 -4.42 19.41
CA PRO A 65 -9.90 -4.51 20.83
C PRO A 65 -10.50 -5.88 21.22
N ALA A 66 -11.39 -6.42 20.38
CA ALA A 66 -12.01 -7.71 20.66
C ALA A 66 -11.01 -8.87 20.67
N ALA A 67 -9.88 -8.77 19.97
CA ALA A 67 -8.80 -9.77 20.01
C ALA A 67 -8.20 -9.92 21.43
N PHE A 68 -8.04 -8.82 22.16
CA PHE A 68 -7.55 -8.85 23.55
C PHE A 68 -8.59 -9.42 24.52
N TRP A 69 -9.87 -9.28 24.21
CA TRP A 69 -10.94 -9.85 25.03
C TRP A 69 -11.16 -11.34 24.76
N LEU A 70 -11.05 -11.76 23.49
CA LEU A 70 -11.31 -13.14 23.06
C LEU A 70 -10.10 -14.05 23.30
N GLY A 71 -8.89 -13.57 23.03
CA GLY A 71 -7.66 -14.35 23.20
C GLY A 71 -7.37 -14.67 24.67
N ARG A 72 -7.06 -15.93 24.98
CA ARG A 72 -6.76 -16.38 26.36
C ARG A 72 -5.26 -16.40 26.67
N SER A 73 -4.44 -16.33 25.62
CA SER A 73 -2.99 -16.28 25.69
C SER A 73 -2.45 -15.15 24.81
N TRP A 74 -1.20 -14.77 25.06
CA TRP A 74 -0.52 -13.80 24.20
C TRP A 74 -0.44 -14.30 22.75
N VAL A 75 -0.30 -15.61 22.53
CA VAL A 75 -0.27 -16.23 21.19
C VAL A 75 -1.62 -16.06 20.50
N GLU A 76 -2.72 -16.45 21.15
CA GLU A 76 -4.06 -16.30 20.57
C GLU A 76 -4.38 -14.84 20.25
N THR A 77 -4.04 -13.93 21.17
CA THR A 77 -4.25 -12.49 20.99
C THR A 77 -3.49 -11.98 19.77
N VAL A 78 -2.22 -12.36 19.63
CA VAL A 78 -1.38 -11.98 18.48
C VAL A 78 -1.88 -12.60 17.19
N LEU A 79 -2.39 -13.83 17.19
CA LEU A 79 -2.98 -14.44 16.00
C LEU A 79 -4.26 -13.73 15.56
N LEU A 80 -5.16 -13.42 16.51
CA LEU A 80 -6.40 -12.68 16.23
C LEU A 80 -6.11 -11.28 15.71
N ALA A 81 -5.33 -10.48 16.46
CA ALA A 81 -4.98 -9.12 16.07
C ALA A 81 -4.12 -9.10 14.80
N GLY A 82 -3.16 -10.02 14.68
CA GLY A 82 -2.27 -10.15 13.53
C GLY A 82 -3.02 -10.49 12.25
N SER A 83 -4.06 -11.34 12.31
CA SER A 83 -4.88 -11.65 11.15
C SER A 83 -5.66 -10.44 10.63
N VAL A 84 -6.15 -9.58 11.53
CA VAL A 84 -6.85 -8.32 11.17
C VAL A 84 -5.87 -7.32 10.57
N ILE A 85 -4.67 -7.18 11.17
CA ILE A 85 -3.61 -6.32 10.62
C ILE A 85 -3.18 -6.81 9.24
N LEU A 86 -3.10 -8.13 9.02
CA LEU A 86 -2.76 -8.70 7.72
C LEU A 86 -3.77 -8.32 6.64
N VAL A 87 -5.08 -8.38 6.93
CA VAL A 87 -6.13 -7.89 6.02
C VAL A 87 -5.86 -6.44 5.61
N MET A 88 -5.64 -5.56 6.58
CA MET A 88 -5.34 -4.14 6.32
C MET A 88 -4.07 -3.94 5.48
N ILE A 89 -3.03 -4.74 5.71
CA ILE A 89 -1.79 -4.69 4.92
C ILE A 89 -2.07 -5.09 3.47
N ILE A 90 -2.78 -6.20 3.26
CA ILE A 90 -3.04 -6.72 1.92
C ILE A 90 -3.96 -5.79 1.13
N GLU A 91 -4.96 -5.18 1.77
CA GLU A 91 -5.86 -4.22 1.12
C GLU A 91 -5.14 -2.92 0.70
N LEU A 92 -4.22 -2.41 1.54
CA LEU A 92 -3.37 -1.27 1.17
C LEU A 92 -2.44 -1.59 0.00
N LEU A 93 -1.88 -2.80 -0.02
CA LEU A 93 -1.06 -3.27 -1.14
C LEU A 93 -1.90 -3.41 -2.42
N ASN A 94 -3.12 -3.96 -2.32
CA ASN A 94 -4.06 -4.07 -3.44
C ASN A 94 -4.40 -2.69 -4.01
N THR A 95 -4.81 -1.76 -3.15
CA THR A 95 -5.10 -0.36 -3.53
C THR A 95 -3.89 0.31 -4.20
N GLY A 96 -2.68 0.07 -3.67
CA GLY A 96 -1.44 0.58 -4.25
C GLY A 96 -1.15 0.01 -5.64
N ILE A 97 -1.40 -1.28 -5.85
CA ILE A 97 -1.27 -1.94 -7.16
C ILE A 97 -2.28 -1.37 -8.14
N GLU A 98 -3.55 -1.25 -7.75
CA GLU A 98 -4.62 -0.67 -8.57
C GLU A 98 -4.28 0.76 -8.98
N THR A 99 -3.86 1.60 -8.04
CA THR A 99 -3.44 2.99 -8.29
C THR A 99 -2.26 3.05 -9.28
N ALA A 100 -1.28 2.16 -9.12
CA ALA A 100 -0.11 2.10 -10.01
C ALA A 100 -0.49 1.68 -11.43
N ILE A 101 -1.42 0.73 -11.57
CA ILE A 101 -1.93 0.26 -12.86
C ILE A 101 -2.79 1.34 -13.53
N ASP A 102 -3.69 1.99 -12.78
CA ASP A 102 -4.59 3.02 -13.31
C ASP A 102 -3.85 4.27 -13.79
N ARG A 103 -2.65 4.54 -13.26
CA ARG A 103 -1.76 5.59 -13.75
C ARG A 103 -1.24 5.33 -15.18
N ILE A 104 -1.09 4.08 -15.61
CA ILE A 104 -0.46 3.73 -16.90
C ILE A 104 -1.37 4.13 -18.06
N GLY A 105 -2.69 3.96 -17.92
CA GLY A 105 -3.68 4.33 -18.92
C GLY A 105 -5.01 3.59 -18.71
N PRO A 106 -6.15 4.14 -19.17
CA PRO A 106 -7.47 3.53 -19.01
C PRO A 106 -7.74 2.39 -20.00
N GLU A 107 -6.82 2.17 -20.96
CA GLU A 107 -6.96 1.12 -21.96
C GLU A 107 -6.80 -0.28 -21.35
N TRP A 108 -7.67 -1.18 -21.82
CA TRP A 108 -7.68 -2.54 -21.34
C TRP A 108 -6.42 -3.28 -21.78
N HIS A 109 -5.74 -3.92 -20.83
CA HIS A 109 -4.56 -4.75 -21.09
C HIS A 109 -4.62 -6.02 -20.24
N ASP A 110 -4.36 -7.17 -20.85
CA ASP A 110 -4.44 -8.48 -20.19
C ASP A 110 -3.58 -8.57 -18.92
N LEU A 111 -2.36 -8.05 -18.97
CA LEU A 111 -1.46 -8.02 -17.81
C LEU A 111 -1.99 -7.14 -16.67
N SER A 112 -2.58 -5.98 -16.98
CA SER A 112 -3.19 -5.09 -15.98
C SER A 112 -4.36 -5.78 -15.29
N LYS A 113 -5.20 -6.48 -16.06
CA LYS A 113 -6.30 -7.29 -15.51
C LYS A 113 -5.77 -8.37 -14.57
N ARG A 114 -4.79 -9.17 -15.02
CA ARG A 114 -4.20 -10.25 -14.20
C ARG A 114 -3.60 -9.73 -12.90
N ALA A 115 -2.92 -8.59 -12.92
CA ALA A 115 -2.34 -8.00 -11.73
C ALA A 115 -3.42 -7.57 -10.71
N LYS A 116 -4.52 -6.96 -11.17
CA LYS A 116 -5.68 -6.63 -10.32
C LYS A 116 -6.36 -7.89 -9.77
N ASP A 117 -6.57 -8.91 -10.61
CA ASP A 117 -7.17 -10.19 -10.20
C ASP A 117 -6.34 -10.86 -9.09
N MET A 118 -5.00 -10.84 -9.19
CA MET A 118 -4.11 -11.38 -8.17
C MET A 118 -4.15 -10.57 -6.86
N GLY A 119 -4.23 -9.24 -6.95
CA GLY A 119 -4.40 -8.37 -5.79
C GLY A 119 -5.70 -8.67 -5.03
N SER A 120 -6.82 -8.72 -5.75
CA SER A 120 -8.12 -9.10 -5.18
C SER A 120 -8.12 -10.52 -4.59
N ALA A 121 -7.45 -11.48 -5.23
CA ALA A 121 -7.31 -12.83 -4.70
C ALA A 121 -6.50 -12.85 -3.38
N ALA A 122 -5.46 -12.02 -3.25
CA ALA A 122 -4.72 -11.89 -2.01
C ALA A 122 -5.61 -11.34 -0.88
N VAL A 123 -6.42 -10.31 -1.15
CA VAL A 123 -7.40 -9.76 -0.19
C VAL A 123 -8.35 -10.86 0.28
N LEU A 124 -8.94 -11.62 -0.65
CA LEU A 124 -9.83 -12.74 -0.32
C LEU A 124 -9.15 -13.78 0.58
N LEU A 125 -7.93 -14.20 0.27
CA LEU A 125 -7.19 -15.17 1.09
C LEU A 125 -6.90 -14.63 2.49
N SER A 126 -6.58 -13.34 2.61
CA SER A 126 -6.36 -12.70 3.92
C SER A 126 -7.65 -12.65 4.75
N LEU A 127 -8.80 -12.36 4.12
CA LEU A 127 -10.11 -12.37 4.76
C LEU A 127 -10.51 -13.77 5.23
N LEU A 128 -10.26 -14.81 4.40
CA LEU A 128 -10.52 -16.20 4.78
C LEU A 128 -9.65 -16.64 5.96
N LEU A 129 -8.37 -16.26 5.97
CA LEU A 129 -7.49 -16.53 7.10
C LEU A 129 -7.97 -15.83 8.38
N CYS A 130 -8.36 -14.56 8.29
CA CYS A 130 -8.89 -13.81 9.41
C CYS A 130 -10.18 -14.43 9.93
N ALA A 131 -11.17 -14.65 9.06
CA ALA A 131 -12.44 -15.27 9.42
C ALA A 131 -12.25 -16.67 10.03
N GLY A 132 -11.39 -17.50 9.47
CA GLY A 132 -11.09 -18.83 9.99
C GLY A 132 -10.44 -18.79 11.39
N THR A 133 -9.47 -17.90 11.58
CA THR A 133 -8.80 -17.71 12.89
C THR A 133 -9.81 -17.27 13.96
N TRP A 134 -10.66 -16.31 13.63
CA TRP A 134 -11.70 -15.81 14.54
C TRP A 134 -12.78 -16.84 14.83
N ALA A 135 -13.25 -17.56 13.81
CA ALA A 135 -14.26 -18.60 13.97
C ALA A 135 -13.76 -19.74 14.89
N LEU A 136 -12.50 -20.18 14.71
CA LEU A 136 -11.89 -21.20 15.56
C LEU A 136 -11.70 -20.71 17.00
N ALA A 137 -11.22 -19.48 17.19
CA ALA A 137 -11.08 -18.89 18.52
C ALA A 137 -12.43 -18.76 19.24
N LEU A 138 -13.48 -18.34 18.51
CA LEU A 138 -14.83 -18.21 19.06
C LEU A 138 -15.45 -19.58 19.37
N PHE A 139 -15.28 -20.57 18.50
CA PHE A 139 -15.72 -21.95 18.75
C PHE A 139 -15.06 -22.50 20.02
N HIS A 140 -13.75 -22.34 20.14
CA HIS A 140 -13.00 -22.76 21.32
C HIS A 140 -13.37 -21.95 22.58
N ARG A 141 -13.90 -20.73 22.44
CA ARG A 141 -14.38 -19.92 23.58
C ARG A 141 -15.75 -20.36 24.07
N LEU A 142 -16.63 -20.79 23.17
CA LEU A 142 -18.04 -21.04 23.46
C LEU A 142 -18.37 -22.51 23.68
N VAL A 143 -17.63 -23.43 23.06
CA VAL A 143 -17.96 -24.86 22.99
C VAL A 143 -16.93 -25.75 23.68
N ALA A 144 -15.65 -25.35 23.68
CA ALA A 144 -14.55 -26.09 24.30
C ALA A 144 -14.20 -25.55 25.69
#